data_AF-A0A6H0KUE8-F1
#
_entry.id   AF-A0A6H0KUE8-F1
#
_cell.length_a   1.000
_cell.length_b   1.000
_cell.length_c   1.000
_cell.angle_alpha   90.00
_cell.angle_beta   90.00
_cell.angle_gamma   90.00
#
_symmetry.space_group_name_H-M   'P 1'
#
loop_
_entity.id
_entity.type
_entity.pdbx_description
1 polymer ?
#
loop_
_entity_poly.entity_id
_entity_poly.type
_entity_poly.pdbx_seq_one_letter_code
_entity_poly.pdbx_strand_id
1 'polypeptide(L)'
;MENVYKICPVCKHRPIALPNEVCSVCYNKVKKASRLDEEMEEKERLASQGIEYHSYIEKEWNEIKINGLDAIKVFTEYILDNVEDDEKHQWHKRRIRFMQDMVERLDKKYFPNATPQQLKDFTQAAVDFWKGIITSQEAKEQLQTMRKIVQKDIMKVSDWEPKDFLLWMMEPEDNFDWMWEQWFECIRDCIPDKCNDELWIEMFHRHFSNEIKTWIEQ
;
A
#
# COMPACT_ATOMS: atom_id res chain seq x y z
N MET A 1 28.14 5.43 -20.69
CA MET A 1 27.58 6.47 -19.80
C MET A 1 26.09 6.52 -20.10
N GLU A 2 25.30 5.74 -19.39
CA GLU A 2 23.84 5.76 -19.55
C GLU A 2 23.30 7.05 -18.92
N ASN A 3 23.10 8.04 -19.77
CA ASN A 3 22.39 9.26 -19.40
C ASN A 3 20.88 8.96 -19.48
N VAL A 4 20.38 8.16 -18.53
CA VAL A 4 18.94 7.91 -18.39
C VAL A 4 18.51 8.66 -17.15
N TYR A 5 18.15 9.93 -17.33
CA TYR A 5 17.33 10.61 -16.32
C TYR A 5 16.06 9.77 -16.16
N LYS A 6 16.02 8.91 -15.13
CA LYS A 6 14.82 8.15 -14.78
C LYS A 6 13.69 9.15 -14.63
N ILE A 7 12.58 8.90 -15.31
CA ILE A 7 11.39 9.73 -15.20
C ILE A 7 10.69 9.39 -13.89
N CYS A 8 10.17 10.40 -13.21
CA CYS A 8 9.44 10.27 -11.95
C CYS A 8 8.30 9.27 -12.13
N PRO A 9 8.28 8.19 -11.33
CA PRO A 9 7.30 7.12 -11.47
C PRO A 9 5.89 7.55 -11.07
N VAL A 10 5.76 8.53 -10.17
CA VAL A 10 4.47 9.08 -9.74
C VAL A 10 3.83 9.85 -10.89
N CYS A 11 4.51 10.90 -11.38
CA CYS A 11 3.91 11.78 -12.38
C CYS A 11 4.15 11.34 -13.82
N LYS A 12 5.15 10.51 -14.11
CA LYS A 12 5.55 10.08 -15.47
C LYS A 12 5.92 11.22 -16.44
N HIS A 13 6.16 12.44 -15.94
CA HIS A 13 6.45 13.61 -16.77
C HIS A 13 7.84 14.23 -16.54
N ARG A 14 8.33 14.23 -15.30
CA ARG A 14 9.50 15.00 -14.89
C ARG A 14 10.65 14.08 -14.48
N PRO A 15 11.92 14.46 -14.69
CA PRO A 15 13.06 13.71 -14.17
C PRO A 15 12.99 13.54 -12.64
N ILE A 16 13.49 12.42 -12.15
CA ILE A 16 13.73 12.17 -10.73
C ILE A 16 14.76 13.18 -10.19
N ALA A 17 14.58 13.61 -8.94
CA ALA A 17 15.49 14.50 -8.23
C ALA A 17 16.17 13.76 -7.08
N LEU A 18 17.42 13.31 -7.28
CA LEU A 18 18.21 12.62 -6.25
C LEU A 18 18.37 13.48 -4.98
N PRO A 19 18.37 12.88 -3.78
CA PRO A 19 18.37 11.43 -3.51
C PRO A 19 16.98 10.76 -3.61
N ASN A 20 15.92 11.50 -3.91
CA ASN A 20 14.57 10.95 -4.01
C ASN A 20 14.42 10.07 -5.25
N GLU A 21 13.41 9.20 -5.21
CA GLU A 21 12.96 8.41 -6.36
C GLU A 21 11.81 9.10 -7.12
N VAL A 22 11.47 10.32 -6.72
CA VAL A 22 10.44 11.16 -7.34
C VAL A 22 11.02 12.50 -7.79
N CYS A 23 10.28 13.24 -8.63
CA CYS A 23 10.68 14.59 -9.04
C CYS A 23 10.49 15.61 -7.90
N SER A 24 11.19 16.75 -7.99
CA SER A 24 11.09 17.84 -7.03
C SER A 24 9.67 18.38 -6.82
N VAL A 25 8.84 18.34 -7.86
CA VAL A 25 7.43 18.78 -7.77
C VAL A 25 6.61 17.82 -6.90
N CYS A 26 6.73 16.50 -7.13
CA CYS A 26 6.04 15.50 -6.31
C CYS A 26 6.55 15.53 -4.86
N TYR A 27 7.86 15.66 -4.66
CA TYR A 27 8.45 15.81 -3.33
C TYR A 27 7.87 17.01 -2.57
N ASN A 28 7.82 18.19 -3.20
CA ASN A 28 7.30 19.40 -2.56
C ASN A 28 5.81 19.31 -2.26
N LYS A 29 5.03 18.61 -3.11
CA LYS A 29 3.62 18.32 -2.83
C LYS A 29 3.46 17.46 -1.58
N VAL A 30 4.25 16.40 -1.45
CA VAL A 30 4.27 15.53 -0.27
C VAL A 30 4.66 16.33 0.98
N LYS A 31 5.69 17.18 0.90
CA LYS A 31 6.09 18.09 1.99
C LYS A 31 4.95 19.00 2.45
N LYS A 32 4.20 19.56 1.50
CA LYS A 32 3.06 20.41 1.83
C LYS A 32 1.91 19.60 2.43
N ALA A 33 1.61 18.43 1.88
CA ALA A 33 0.52 17.56 2.32
C ALA A 33 0.76 17.00 3.74
N SER A 34 2.00 16.73 4.10
CA SER A 34 2.36 16.23 5.45
C SER A 34 2.22 17.27 6.55
N ARG A 35 1.92 18.55 6.22
CA ARG A 35 1.82 19.66 7.18
C ARG A 35 3.05 19.83 8.08
N LEU A 36 4.23 19.41 7.60
CA LEU A 36 5.47 19.45 8.38
C LEU A 36 5.77 20.86 8.89
N ASP A 37 5.63 21.86 8.02
CA ASP A 37 5.94 23.24 8.37
C ASP A 37 5.02 23.74 9.51
N GLU A 38 3.73 23.38 9.50
CA GLU A 38 2.77 23.73 10.57
C GLU A 38 3.09 23.03 11.90
N GLU A 39 3.51 21.77 11.86
CA GLU A 39 3.85 21.01 13.06
C GLU A 39 5.18 21.47 13.69
N MET A 40 6.14 21.90 12.86
CA MET A 40 7.38 22.50 13.35
C MET A 40 7.11 23.83 14.06
N GLU A 41 6.22 24.68 13.52
CA GLU A 41 5.80 25.91 14.19
C GLU A 41 5.12 25.61 15.55
N GLU A 42 4.26 24.60 15.61
CA GLU A 42 3.60 24.20 16.87
C GLU A 42 4.59 23.63 17.90
N LYS A 43 5.56 22.82 17.44
CA LYS A 43 6.63 22.30 18.30
C LYS A 43 7.45 23.43 18.91
N GLU A 44 7.87 24.41 18.11
CA GLU A 44 8.61 25.58 18.60
C GLU A 44 7.79 26.39 19.61
N ARG A 45 6.49 26.59 19.34
CA ARG A 45 5.57 27.26 20.26
C ARG A 45 5.47 26.53 21.60
N LEU A 46 5.31 25.21 21.61
CA LEU A 46 5.24 24.41 22.85
C LEU A 46 6.58 24.38 23.59
N ALA A 47 7.69 24.28 22.88
CA ALA A 47 9.03 24.34 23.47
C ALA A 47 9.29 25.67 24.19
N SER A 48 8.80 26.78 23.64
CA SER A 48 8.88 28.11 24.30
C SER A 48 8.10 28.18 25.63
N GLN A 49 7.16 27.26 25.85
CA GLN A 49 6.38 27.11 27.08
C GLN A 49 6.98 26.07 28.04
N GLY A 50 8.13 25.49 27.71
CA GLY A 50 8.78 24.42 28.48
C GLY A 50 8.09 23.06 28.34
N ILE A 51 7.25 22.88 27.32
CA ILE A 51 6.55 21.62 27.05
C ILE A 51 7.37 20.82 26.04
N GLU A 52 7.71 19.58 26.39
CA GLU A 52 8.32 18.64 25.47
C GLU A 52 7.27 18.10 24.50
N TYR A 53 7.51 18.27 23.20
CA TYR A 53 6.64 17.80 22.14
C TYR A 53 7.43 16.90 21.18
N HIS A 54 7.02 15.64 21.11
CA HIS A 54 7.59 14.67 20.19
C HIS A 54 6.73 14.60 18.92
N SER A 55 7.29 15.02 17.80
CA SER A 55 6.63 14.97 16.49
C SER A 55 6.97 13.66 15.76
N TYR A 56 5.94 12.90 15.36
CA TYR A 56 6.11 11.72 14.51
C TYR A 56 6.50 12.14 13.08
N ILE A 57 5.88 13.19 12.56
CA ILE A 57 6.11 13.71 11.21
C ILE A 57 7.55 14.24 11.09
N GLU A 58 8.10 14.93 12.08
CA GLU A 58 9.50 15.36 12.07
C GLU A 58 10.46 14.15 11.96
N LYS A 59 10.18 13.07 12.68
CA LYS A 59 10.97 11.83 12.61
C LYS A 59 10.92 11.24 11.20
N GLU A 60 9.72 11.08 10.65
CA GLU A 60 9.50 10.58 9.29
C GLU A 60 10.24 11.46 8.24
N TRP A 61 10.13 12.79 8.36
CA TRP A 61 10.82 13.70 7.44
C TRP A 61 12.32 13.67 7.58
N ASN A 62 12.86 13.42 8.77
CA ASN A 62 14.28 13.20 8.93
C ASN A 62 14.74 11.92 8.22
N GLU A 63 13.94 10.85 8.25
CA GLU A 63 14.20 9.64 7.48
C GLU A 63 14.15 9.92 5.96
N ILE A 64 13.13 10.64 5.48
CA ILE A 64 13.01 11.05 4.06
C ILE A 64 14.21 11.92 3.63
N LYS A 65 14.67 12.84 4.48
CA LYS A 65 15.84 13.68 4.17
C LYS A 65 17.13 12.86 4.01
N ILE A 66 17.27 11.77 4.79
CA ILE A 66 18.46 10.92 4.78
C ILE A 66 18.39 9.92 3.62
N ASN A 67 17.26 9.24 3.46
CA ASN A 67 17.11 8.10 2.56
C ASN A 67 16.48 8.46 1.20
N GLY A 68 15.91 9.66 1.06
CA GLY A 68 15.10 10.06 -0.09
C GLY A 68 13.63 9.63 0.05
N LEU A 69 12.76 10.30 -0.69
CA LEU A 69 11.34 9.95 -0.80
C LEU A 69 11.14 8.86 -1.87
N ASP A 70 10.69 7.69 -1.44
CA ASP A 70 10.30 6.56 -2.28
C ASP A 70 8.92 6.82 -2.96
N ALA A 71 8.76 6.29 -4.16
CA ALA A 71 7.55 6.44 -4.96
C ALA A 71 6.36 5.65 -4.40
N ILE A 72 6.60 4.47 -3.84
CA ILE A 72 5.54 3.63 -3.27
C ILE A 72 4.89 4.38 -2.11
N LYS A 73 5.70 4.95 -1.21
CA LYS A 73 5.24 5.81 -0.12
C LYS A 73 4.37 6.96 -0.60
N VAL A 74 4.72 7.61 -1.72
CA VAL A 74 3.84 8.65 -2.31
C VAL A 74 2.49 8.10 -2.73
N PHE A 75 2.46 6.95 -3.42
CA PHE A 75 1.19 6.34 -3.81
C PHE A 75 0.36 5.95 -2.58
N THR A 76 0.94 5.20 -1.65
CA THR A 76 0.19 4.60 -0.54
C THR A 76 -0.29 5.64 0.45
N GLU A 77 0.61 6.49 0.96
CA GLU A 77 0.33 7.36 2.12
C GLU A 77 -0.19 8.75 1.71
N TYR A 78 0.15 9.24 0.52
CA TYR A 78 -0.18 10.62 0.12
C TYR A 78 -1.26 10.72 -0.96
N ILE A 79 -1.44 9.67 -1.76
CA ILE A 79 -2.47 9.63 -2.82
C ILE A 79 -3.65 8.77 -2.39
N LEU A 80 -3.41 7.53 -2.00
CA LEU A 80 -4.47 6.52 -1.82
C LEU A 80 -5.09 6.52 -0.42
N ASP A 81 -4.35 6.92 0.60
CA ASP A 81 -4.85 6.95 1.99
C ASP A 81 -5.95 7.99 2.19
N ASN A 82 -5.91 9.08 1.42
CA ASN A 82 -6.89 10.17 1.48
C ASN A 82 -8.21 9.88 0.73
N VAL A 83 -8.38 8.67 0.21
CA VAL A 83 -9.58 8.29 -0.56
C VAL A 83 -10.54 7.55 0.34
N GLU A 84 -11.65 8.22 0.67
CA GLU A 84 -12.76 7.61 1.39
C GLU A 84 -13.53 6.62 0.50
N ASP A 85 -14.00 5.53 1.10
CA ASP A 85 -14.87 4.58 0.43
C ASP A 85 -16.31 5.12 0.35
N ASP A 86 -17.06 4.65 -0.66
CA ASP A 86 -18.46 5.02 -0.84
C ASP A 86 -19.41 3.95 -0.25
N GLU A 87 -20.69 4.28 -0.11
CA GLU A 87 -21.73 3.35 0.37
C GLU A 87 -21.87 2.07 -0.49
N LYS A 88 -21.29 2.06 -1.70
CA LYS A 88 -21.29 0.91 -2.62
C LYS A 88 -19.98 0.14 -2.58
N HIS A 89 -19.07 0.48 -1.68
CA HIS A 89 -17.74 -0.07 -1.53
C HIS A 89 -16.91 -0.09 -2.82
N GLN A 90 -17.05 0.92 -3.68
CA GLN A 90 -16.29 0.96 -4.94
C GLN A 90 -14.79 1.05 -4.71
N TRP A 91 -14.35 1.68 -3.61
CA TRP A 91 -12.94 1.76 -3.29
C TRP A 91 -12.39 0.41 -2.85
N HIS A 92 -13.08 -0.26 -1.92
CA HIS A 92 -12.72 -1.62 -1.50
C HIS A 92 -12.71 -2.60 -2.67
N LYS A 93 -13.72 -2.56 -3.55
CA LYS A 93 -13.74 -3.40 -4.76
C LYS A 93 -12.52 -3.16 -5.65
N ARG A 94 -12.04 -1.92 -5.77
CA ARG A 94 -10.83 -1.60 -6.55
C ARG A 94 -9.56 -2.07 -5.86
N ARG A 95 -9.43 -1.87 -4.55
CA ARG A 95 -8.32 -2.39 -3.73
C ARG A 95 -8.21 -3.92 -3.85
N ILE A 96 -9.33 -4.64 -3.74
CA ILE A 96 -9.38 -6.10 -3.90
C ILE A 96 -8.97 -6.56 -5.29
N ARG A 97 -9.40 -5.84 -6.35
CA ARG A 97 -8.94 -6.12 -7.72
C ARG A 97 -7.44 -5.88 -7.89
N PHE A 98 -6.92 -4.83 -7.28
CA PHE A 98 -5.48 -4.57 -7.26
C PHE A 98 -4.73 -5.70 -6.54
N MET A 99 -5.20 -6.15 -5.37
CA MET A 99 -4.63 -7.29 -4.64
C MET A 99 -4.67 -8.58 -5.47
N GLN A 100 -5.80 -8.86 -6.14
CA GLN A 100 -5.95 -10.03 -7.01
C GLN A 100 -4.89 -10.03 -8.13
N ASP A 101 -4.77 -8.92 -8.87
CA ASP A 101 -3.80 -8.79 -9.95
C ASP A 101 -2.36 -8.88 -9.43
N MET A 102 -2.09 -8.38 -8.22
CA MET A 102 -0.79 -8.54 -7.56
C MET A 102 -0.49 -10.01 -7.24
N VAL A 103 -1.43 -10.75 -6.62
CA VAL A 103 -1.27 -12.20 -6.33
C VAL A 103 -0.92 -12.97 -7.60
N GLU A 104 -1.58 -12.67 -8.73
CA GLU A 104 -1.33 -13.35 -10.01
C GLU A 104 0.09 -13.13 -10.56
N ARG A 105 0.74 -12.02 -10.20
CA ARG A 105 2.09 -11.65 -10.63
C ARG A 105 3.19 -12.14 -9.69
N LEU A 106 2.84 -12.48 -8.44
CA LEU A 106 3.79 -12.97 -7.45
C LEU A 106 4.39 -14.33 -7.82
N ASP A 107 5.61 -14.58 -7.32
CA ASP A 107 6.22 -15.89 -7.46
C ASP A 107 5.49 -16.94 -6.61
N LYS A 108 5.26 -18.12 -7.17
CA LYS A 108 4.57 -19.21 -6.47
C LYS A 108 5.34 -19.70 -5.25
N LYS A 109 6.64 -19.42 -5.14
CA LYS A 109 7.45 -19.74 -3.96
C LYS A 109 6.89 -19.12 -2.66
N TYR A 110 6.14 -18.03 -2.75
CA TYR A 110 5.50 -17.39 -1.58
C TYR A 110 4.28 -18.19 -1.07
N PHE A 111 3.72 -19.07 -1.90
CA PHE A 111 2.59 -19.92 -1.56
C PHE A 111 2.88 -21.39 -1.91
N PRO A 112 3.92 -22.01 -1.32
CA PRO A 112 4.45 -23.30 -1.79
C PRO A 112 3.44 -24.46 -1.67
N ASN A 113 2.47 -24.32 -0.76
CA ASN A 113 1.44 -25.34 -0.49
C ASN A 113 0.14 -25.13 -1.29
N ALA A 114 0.00 -24.00 -2.00
CA ALA A 114 -1.20 -23.69 -2.78
C ALA A 114 -0.95 -23.89 -4.27
N THR A 115 -1.87 -24.57 -4.95
CA THR A 115 -1.84 -24.66 -6.40
C THR A 115 -2.24 -23.32 -7.04
N PRO A 116 -1.81 -23.04 -8.28
CA PRO A 116 -2.21 -21.82 -8.99
C PRO A 116 -3.74 -21.69 -9.12
N GLN A 117 -4.44 -22.81 -9.30
CA GLN A 117 -5.89 -22.82 -9.40
C GLN A 117 -6.53 -22.44 -8.05
N GLN A 118 -6.03 -22.99 -6.93
CA GLN A 118 -6.53 -22.61 -5.60
C GLN A 118 -6.32 -21.12 -5.29
N LEU A 119 -5.17 -20.55 -5.67
CA LEU A 119 -4.91 -19.11 -5.53
C LEU A 119 -5.90 -18.28 -6.37
N LYS A 120 -6.11 -18.69 -7.63
CA LYS A 120 -7.06 -18.03 -8.53
C LYS A 120 -8.50 -18.10 -8.02
N ASP A 121 -8.93 -19.28 -7.58
CA ASP A 121 -10.28 -19.49 -7.07
C ASP A 121 -10.52 -18.65 -5.80
N PHE A 122 -9.54 -18.59 -4.91
CA PHE A 122 -9.63 -17.82 -3.68
C PHE A 122 -9.66 -16.30 -3.91
N THR A 123 -8.76 -15.78 -4.74
CA THR A 123 -8.74 -14.34 -5.06
C THR A 123 -10.01 -13.93 -5.80
N GLN A 124 -10.57 -14.82 -6.65
CA GLN A 124 -11.86 -14.59 -7.29
C GLN A 124 -13.01 -14.61 -6.28
N ALA A 125 -12.99 -15.51 -5.29
CA ALA A 125 -13.99 -15.52 -4.24
C ALA A 125 -13.95 -14.27 -3.36
N ALA A 126 -12.77 -13.71 -3.07
CA ALA A 126 -12.65 -12.42 -2.40
C ALA A 126 -13.35 -11.30 -3.20
N VAL A 127 -13.15 -11.25 -4.52
CA VAL A 127 -13.88 -10.33 -5.40
C VAL A 127 -15.38 -10.55 -5.32
N ASP A 128 -15.83 -11.80 -5.34
CA ASP A 128 -17.24 -12.15 -5.33
C ASP A 128 -17.89 -11.82 -3.97
N PHE A 129 -17.15 -11.95 -2.87
CA PHE A 129 -17.56 -11.50 -1.54
C PHE A 129 -17.83 -10.01 -1.51
N TRP A 130 -16.88 -9.19 -1.96
CA TRP A 130 -17.05 -7.73 -2.01
C TRP A 130 -18.11 -7.26 -3.00
N LYS A 131 -18.48 -8.09 -3.98
CA LYS A 131 -19.64 -7.85 -4.87
C LYS A 131 -20.98 -8.28 -4.26
N GLY A 132 -20.98 -8.94 -3.11
CA GLY A 132 -22.18 -9.52 -2.50
C GLY A 132 -22.72 -10.75 -3.24
N ILE A 133 -21.89 -11.42 -4.05
CA ILE A 133 -22.26 -12.65 -4.77
C ILE A 133 -22.25 -13.85 -3.82
N ILE A 134 -21.26 -13.91 -2.91
CA ILE A 134 -21.19 -14.90 -1.85
C ILE A 134 -21.43 -14.23 -0.49
N THR A 135 -21.99 -15.00 0.44
CA THR A 135 -22.29 -14.57 1.80
C THR A 135 -21.03 -14.46 2.65
N SER A 136 -21.11 -13.71 3.76
CA SER A 136 -20.02 -13.64 4.74
C SER A 136 -19.69 -15.01 5.36
N GLN A 137 -20.65 -15.93 5.43
CA GLN A 137 -20.41 -17.28 5.94
C GLN A 137 -19.58 -18.11 4.94
N GLU A 138 -19.94 -18.08 3.66
CA GLU A 138 -19.16 -18.73 2.60
C GLU A 138 -17.75 -18.15 2.51
N ALA A 139 -17.61 -16.82 2.59
CA ALA A 139 -16.31 -16.15 2.63
C ALA A 139 -15.44 -16.63 3.80
N LYS A 140 -16.02 -16.75 5.01
CA LYS A 140 -15.33 -17.31 6.19
C LYS A 140 -14.88 -18.74 5.96
N GLU A 141 -15.72 -19.61 5.38
CA GLU A 141 -15.38 -21.00 5.11
C GLU A 141 -14.24 -21.13 4.10
N GLN A 142 -14.24 -20.30 3.06
CA GLN A 142 -13.16 -20.23 2.09
C GLN A 142 -11.87 -19.70 2.71
N LEU A 143 -11.95 -18.68 3.56
CA LEU A 143 -10.82 -18.15 4.33
C LEU A 143 -10.20 -19.24 5.22
N GLN A 144 -11.01 -19.99 5.95
CA GLN A 144 -10.52 -21.09 6.79
C GLN A 144 -9.90 -22.23 5.97
N THR A 145 -10.48 -22.53 4.81
CA THR A 145 -9.93 -23.53 3.89
C THR A 145 -8.56 -23.10 3.38
N MET A 146 -8.43 -21.85 2.91
CA MET A 146 -7.16 -21.34 2.40
C MET A 146 -6.11 -21.24 3.51
N ARG A 147 -6.47 -20.80 4.73
CA ARG A 147 -5.57 -20.81 5.90
C ARG A 147 -4.92 -22.16 6.13
N LYS A 148 -5.70 -23.25 6.00
CA LYS A 148 -5.19 -24.63 6.11
C LYS A 148 -4.27 -24.99 4.94
N ILE A 149 -4.64 -24.64 3.71
CA ILE A 149 -3.84 -24.91 2.50
C ILE A 149 -2.48 -24.23 2.61
N VAL A 150 -2.44 -22.93 2.92
CA VAL A 150 -1.18 -22.18 3.03
C VAL A 150 -0.41 -22.49 4.32
N GLN A 151 -0.99 -23.28 5.23
CA GLN A 151 -0.44 -23.60 6.55
C GLN A 151 -0.06 -22.33 7.32
N LYS A 152 -1.01 -21.39 7.46
CA LYS A 152 -0.81 -20.22 8.32
C LYS A 152 -0.94 -20.64 9.77
N ASP A 153 0.10 -20.42 10.56
CA ASP A 153 0.04 -20.59 12.01
C ASP A 153 -0.62 -19.36 12.63
N ILE A 154 -1.82 -19.57 13.19
CA ILE A 154 -2.60 -18.52 13.85
C ILE A 154 -2.12 -18.21 15.27
N MET A 155 -1.25 -19.07 15.83
CA MET A 155 -0.68 -18.87 17.17
C MET A 155 0.61 -18.03 17.13
N LYS A 156 1.19 -17.85 15.94
CA LYS A 156 2.29 -16.92 15.70
C LYS A 156 1.74 -15.57 15.27
N VAL A 157 1.59 -14.68 16.25
CA VAL A 157 1.05 -13.32 16.07
C VAL A 157 2.14 -12.32 15.67
N SER A 158 3.43 -12.63 15.87
CA SER A 158 4.49 -11.60 15.88
C SER A 158 5.14 -11.28 14.54
N ASP A 159 5.03 -12.15 13.54
CA ASP A 159 5.81 -12.01 12.29
C ASP A 159 4.85 -11.99 11.10
N TRP A 160 4.91 -10.94 10.29
CA TRP A 160 4.20 -10.89 9.01
C TRP A 160 4.71 -11.99 8.08
N GLU A 161 3.80 -12.66 7.40
CA GLU A 161 4.11 -13.67 6.40
C GLU A 161 3.53 -13.26 5.04
N PRO A 162 4.15 -13.67 3.91
CA PRO A 162 3.57 -13.49 2.58
C PRO A 162 2.16 -14.06 2.42
N LYS A 163 1.75 -14.95 3.32
CA LYS A 163 0.40 -15.54 3.35
C LYS A 163 -0.65 -14.56 3.85
N ASP A 164 -0.30 -13.63 4.74
CA ASP A 164 -1.23 -12.66 5.32
C ASP A 164 -1.81 -11.76 4.22
N PHE A 165 -0.95 -11.32 3.30
CA PHE A 165 -1.31 -10.63 2.06
C PHE A 165 -2.46 -11.29 1.28
N LEU A 166 -2.43 -12.62 1.13
CA LEU A 166 -3.46 -13.36 0.42
C LEU A 166 -4.74 -13.39 1.25
N LEU A 167 -4.61 -13.74 2.53
CA LEU A 167 -5.75 -14.01 3.40
C LEU A 167 -6.57 -12.75 3.72
N TRP A 168 -5.94 -11.58 3.81
CA TRP A 168 -6.60 -10.30 4.10
C TRP A 168 -7.60 -9.85 3.02
N MET A 169 -7.52 -10.40 1.81
CA MET A 169 -8.48 -10.08 0.74
C MET A 169 -9.94 -10.43 1.09
N MET A 170 -10.16 -11.33 2.05
CA MET A 170 -11.48 -11.84 2.40
C MET A 170 -11.88 -11.53 3.84
N GLU A 171 -11.21 -10.55 4.44
CA GLU A 171 -11.61 -10.00 5.74
C GLU A 171 -12.79 -9.02 5.58
N PRO A 172 -13.62 -8.86 6.62
CA PRO A 172 -14.74 -7.93 6.60
C PRO A 172 -14.26 -6.47 6.63
N GLU A 173 -15.17 -5.57 6.28
CA GLU A 173 -14.93 -4.11 6.20
C GLU A 173 -14.22 -3.53 7.42
N ASP A 174 -14.72 -3.80 8.63
CA ASP A 174 -14.15 -3.30 9.89
C ASP A 174 -12.64 -3.60 10.04
N ASN A 175 -12.17 -4.69 9.45
CA ASN A 175 -10.76 -5.07 9.47
C ASN A 175 -10.02 -4.59 8.22
N PHE A 176 -10.70 -4.55 7.06
CA PHE A 176 -10.08 -4.34 5.76
C PHE A 176 -9.39 -2.98 5.63
N ASP A 177 -10.04 -1.91 6.10
CA ASP A 177 -9.43 -0.57 6.07
C ASP A 177 -8.17 -0.49 6.91
N TRP A 178 -8.23 -1.00 8.14
CA TRP A 178 -7.07 -1.05 9.02
C TRP A 178 -5.93 -1.88 8.42
N MET A 179 -6.24 -2.99 7.75
CA MET A 179 -5.21 -3.83 7.13
C MET A 179 -4.68 -3.28 5.81
N TRP A 180 -5.33 -2.29 5.19
CA TRP A 180 -4.90 -1.79 3.89
C TRP A 180 -3.51 -1.15 3.95
N GLU A 181 -3.25 -0.33 4.97
CA GLU A 181 -1.91 0.21 5.23
C GLU A 181 -0.91 -0.93 5.51
N GLN A 182 -1.29 -1.83 6.42
CA GLN A 182 -0.48 -2.97 6.85
C GLN A 182 -0.15 -3.92 5.68
N TRP A 183 -1.02 -3.98 4.66
CA TRP A 183 -0.84 -4.79 3.47
C TRP A 183 0.35 -4.31 2.64
N PHE A 184 0.54 -3.00 2.50
CA PHE A 184 1.71 -2.46 1.80
C PHE A 184 3.01 -2.76 2.55
N GLU A 185 2.98 -2.58 3.86
CA GLU A 185 4.12 -2.85 4.72
C GLU A 185 4.48 -4.35 4.69
N CYS A 186 3.49 -5.25 4.77
CA CYS A 186 3.66 -6.69 4.68
C CYS A 186 4.38 -7.11 3.39
N ILE A 187 4.01 -6.53 2.26
CA ILE A 187 4.65 -6.89 1.00
C ILE A 187 6.09 -6.39 0.93
N ARG A 188 6.34 -5.15 1.37
CA ARG A 188 7.68 -4.56 1.42
C ARG A 188 8.61 -5.42 2.27
N ASP A 189 8.14 -5.88 3.41
CA ASP A 189 8.97 -6.59 4.39
C ASP A 189 9.09 -8.09 4.08
N CYS A 190 8.08 -8.71 3.46
CA CYS A 190 8.03 -10.16 3.25
C CYS A 190 8.28 -10.62 1.80
N ILE A 191 8.20 -9.74 0.79
CA ILE A 191 8.25 -10.10 -0.64
C ILE A 191 9.28 -9.24 -1.41
N PRO A 192 10.58 -9.30 -1.06
CA PRO A 192 11.59 -8.37 -1.60
C PRO A 192 11.92 -8.57 -3.10
N ASP A 193 11.79 -9.80 -3.63
CA ASP A 193 12.43 -10.16 -4.91
C ASP A 193 11.66 -9.76 -6.17
N LYS A 194 10.37 -9.43 -6.08
CA LYS A 194 9.52 -9.09 -7.24
C LYS A 194 8.67 -7.84 -7.05
N CYS A 195 8.71 -7.28 -5.85
CA CYS A 195 8.14 -5.99 -5.51
C CYS A 195 9.09 -4.84 -5.85
N ASN A 196 9.89 -5.01 -6.91
CA ASN A 196 10.56 -3.93 -7.62
C ASN A 196 9.52 -2.85 -7.92
N ASP A 197 9.86 -1.60 -7.61
CA ASP A 197 9.06 -0.41 -7.83
C ASP A 197 8.31 -0.47 -9.17
N GLU A 198 8.92 -0.97 -10.24
CA GLU A 198 8.29 -1.03 -11.57
C GLU A 198 6.95 -1.78 -11.62
N LEU A 199 6.85 -2.98 -11.02
CA LEU A 199 5.59 -3.75 -11.03
C LEU A 199 4.51 -3.01 -10.23
N TRP A 200 4.89 -2.46 -9.09
CA TRP A 200 3.98 -1.71 -8.24
C TRP A 200 3.51 -0.42 -8.88
N ILE A 201 4.45 0.35 -9.42
CA ILE A 201 4.17 1.57 -10.16
C ILE A 201 3.23 1.23 -11.33
N GLU A 202 3.46 0.14 -12.06
CA GLU A 202 2.54 -0.32 -13.11
C GLU A 202 1.13 -0.55 -12.54
N MET A 203 1.02 -1.30 -11.44
CA MET A 203 -0.27 -1.65 -10.84
C MET A 203 -0.99 -0.44 -10.24
N PHE A 204 -0.28 0.48 -9.58
CA PHE A 204 -0.86 1.71 -9.06
C PHE A 204 -1.44 2.55 -10.19
N HIS A 205 -0.68 2.75 -11.27
CA HIS A 205 -1.17 3.47 -12.43
C HIS A 205 -2.33 2.76 -13.12
N ARG A 206 -2.35 1.42 -13.13
CA ARG A 206 -3.43 0.65 -13.74
C ARG A 206 -4.75 0.78 -12.96
N HIS A 207 -4.69 0.67 -11.63
CA HIS A 207 -5.90 0.60 -10.79
C HIS A 207 -6.36 1.97 -10.26
N PHE A 208 -5.45 2.93 -10.14
CA PHE A 208 -5.70 4.22 -9.48
C PHE A 208 -5.26 5.43 -10.33
N SER A 209 -5.28 5.29 -11.65
CA SER A 209 -4.87 6.36 -12.58
C SER A 209 -5.62 7.67 -12.36
N ASN A 210 -6.91 7.60 -12.01
CA ASN A 210 -7.73 8.80 -11.78
C ASN A 210 -7.29 9.55 -10.54
N GLU A 211 -7.06 8.84 -9.44
CA GLU A 211 -6.61 9.41 -8.16
C GLU A 211 -5.21 10.01 -8.32
N ILE A 212 -4.30 9.27 -8.98
CA ILE A 212 -2.95 9.74 -9.28
C ILE A 212 -2.99 11.00 -10.13
N LYS A 213 -3.78 11.00 -11.21
CA LYS A 213 -3.91 12.17 -12.10
C LYS A 213 -4.47 13.37 -11.35
N THR A 214 -5.52 13.16 -10.56
CA THR A 214 -6.15 14.22 -9.76
C THR A 214 -5.13 14.83 -8.80
N TRP A 215 -4.38 14.00 -8.07
CA TRP A 215 -3.33 14.46 -7.16
C TRP A 215 -2.20 15.21 -7.88
N ILE A 216 -1.83 14.79 -9.11
CA ILE A 216 -0.83 15.49 -9.93
C ILE A 216 -1.31 16.87 -10.38
N GLU A 217 -2.61 17.03 -10.66
CA GLU A 217 -3.21 18.26 -11.19
C GLU A 217 -3.59 19.31 -10.13
N GLN A 218 -3.75 18.90 -8.86
CA GLN A 218 -3.99 19.79 -7.70
C GLN A 218 -2.81 20.72 -7.38
#